data_AF-Q0JIX2-F1
#
_entry.id   AF-Q0JIX2-F1
#
_cell.length_a   1.000
_cell.length_b   1.000
_cell.length_c   1.000
_cell.angle_alpha   90.00
_cell.angle_beta   90.00
_cell.angle_gamma   90.00
#
_symmetry.space_group_name_H-M   'P 1'
#
loop_
_entity.id
_entity.type
_entity.pdbx_description
1 polymer ?
#
loop_
_entity_poly.entity_id
_entity_poly.type
_entity_poly.pdbx_seq_one_letter_code
_entity_poly.pdbx_strand_id
1 'polypeptide(L)'
;MPHGSWLLQTCSPSAALASLAVVTTSLLIIGYASSSFFLGAPAYEYDDVVEAAAAVPRRGPGYPPVLAYYISGGHGDSVRMTRLLKAVYHPRNRYLLHLDAGAGAYERARLAGYARSERAFLEYGNVHVVGKGDPVDGRGPSAVAAVLRGAAVLLRVGAEWDWLVTLGASDYPLVTPDDLLYAFSSVRRGLSFIDHRMDSGGAEAVVVDQNLLQSTNAEISFSSGQRAKPDAFELFRGSPRPILSRDFVEYCVVAPDNLPRTLLLYFSNSLSPMEFYFQTVMANSAQFRNSTVNHNLRHTVAQDGGAPTSQGADGQQASRYDAMVGSGAAFAGAFGDDDDALLQRIDEEVLRRPLDGVTPGEWCVADGEEGTDNECSVGGDIDVVRHGAKGRKLATLVVDLVGA
;
A
#
# COMPACT_ATOMS: atom_id res chain seq x y z
N MET A 1 83.08 30.60 45.10
CA MET A 1 82.62 29.76 43.96
C MET A 1 82.74 28.29 44.35
N PRO A 2 81.98 27.34 43.77
CA PRO A 2 80.51 27.27 43.77
C PRO A 2 80.00 25.83 44.00
N HIS A 3 78.72 25.65 44.39
CA HIS A 3 77.88 24.47 44.06
C HIS A 3 76.43 24.96 44.30
N GLY A 4 75.51 25.10 43.35
CA GLY A 4 75.33 24.34 42.12
C GLY A 4 74.46 23.12 42.40
N SER A 5 73.15 23.29 42.62
CA SER A 5 72.17 22.21 42.40
C SER A 5 70.78 22.80 42.17
N TRP A 6 70.43 22.92 40.89
CA TRP A 6 69.08 23.10 40.42
C TRP A 6 68.38 21.75 40.54
N LEU A 7 67.51 21.61 41.55
CA LEU A 7 66.64 20.44 41.66
C LEU A 7 65.48 20.60 40.69
N LEU A 8 65.63 19.93 39.55
CA LEU A 8 64.57 19.58 38.60
C LEU A 8 63.35 19.07 39.38
N GLN A 9 62.27 19.84 39.34
CA GLN A 9 60.94 19.37 39.73
C GLN A 9 60.56 18.23 38.79
N THR A 10 60.60 17.02 39.34
CA THR A 10 60.11 15.81 38.70
C THR A 10 58.59 15.92 38.62
N CYS A 11 58.08 16.28 37.43
CA CYS A 11 56.68 16.06 37.10
C CYS A 11 56.38 14.57 37.29
N SER A 12 55.47 14.27 38.21
CA SER A 12 55.08 12.91 38.52
C SER A 12 54.37 12.25 37.33
N PRO A 13 54.62 10.95 37.07
CA PRO A 13 54.01 10.22 35.97
C PRO A 13 52.47 10.18 36.03
N SER A 14 51.89 10.42 37.21
CA SER A 14 50.45 10.49 37.43
C SER A 14 49.79 11.70 36.75
N ALA A 15 50.48 12.83 36.62
CA ALA A 15 49.95 14.00 35.90
C ALA A 15 49.90 13.76 34.38
N ALA A 16 50.91 13.08 33.83
CA ALA A 16 50.96 12.73 32.41
C ALA A 16 49.81 11.79 32.02
N LEU A 17 49.53 10.76 32.82
CA LEU A 17 48.43 9.83 32.56
C LEU A 17 47.05 10.49 32.62
N ALA A 18 46.83 11.40 33.59
CA ALA A 18 45.58 12.15 33.68
C ALA A 18 45.38 13.07 32.45
N SER A 19 46.43 13.74 32.00
CA SER A 19 46.36 14.58 30.80
C SER A 19 46.04 13.77 29.53
N LEU A 20 46.59 12.57 29.41
CA LEU A 20 46.36 11.70 28.24
C LEU A 20 44.92 11.17 28.21
N ALA A 21 44.35 10.82 29.37
CA ALA A 21 42.95 10.39 29.48
C ALA A 21 41.95 11.51 29.15
N VAL A 22 42.25 12.75 29.54
CA VAL A 22 41.41 13.92 29.20
C VAL A 22 41.49 14.22 27.70
N VAL A 23 42.66 14.09 27.09
CA VAL A 23 42.82 14.30 25.63
C VAL A 23 42.11 13.21 24.83
N THR A 24 42.19 11.94 25.22
CA THR A 24 41.50 10.85 24.51
C THR A 24 39.98 10.91 24.63
N THR A 25 39.46 11.25 25.81
CA THR A 25 38.02 11.45 26.01
C THR A 25 37.52 12.67 25.23
N SER A 26 38.29 13.76 25.19
CA SER A 26 37.95 14.94 24.37
C SER A 26 37.96 14.63 22.87
N LEU A 27 38.95 13.87 22.38
CA LEU A 27 39.00 13.43 20.98
C LEU A 27 37.86 12.48 20.63
N LEU A 28 37.44 11.60 21.54
CA LEU A 28 36.28 10.75 21.34
C LEU A 28 34.98 11.57 21.30
N ILE A 29 34.81 12.57 22.16
CA ILE A 29 33.64 13.45 22.15
C ILE A 29 33.61 14.30 20.88
N ILE A 30 34.75 14.84 20.45
CA ILE A 30 34.86 15.61 19.19
C ILE A 30 34.65 14.69 17.98
N GLY A 31 35.17 13.47 18.02
CA GLY A 31 34.95 12.45 16.99
C GLY A 31 33.49 12.01 16.92
N TYR A 32 32.83 11.86 18.07
CA TYR A 32 31.40 11.54 18.14
C TYR A 32 30.55 12.70 17.65
N ALA A 33 30.83 13.92 18.11
CA ALA A 33 30.16 15.14 17.62
C ALA A 33 30.39 15.31 16.12
N SER A 34 31.62 15.14 15.62
CA SER A 34 31.92 15.21 14.19
C SER A 34 31.22 14.09 13.43
N SER A 35 31.17 12.86 13.95
CA SER A 35 30.42 11.77 13.31
C SER A 35 28.91 12.03 13.33
N SER A 36 28.37 12.68 14.36
CA SER A 36 26.97 13.13 14.39
C SER A 36 26.72 14.29 13.42
N PHE A 37 27.71 15.15 13.18
CA PHE A 37 27.64 16.22 12.18
C PHE A 37 27.86 15.71 10.74
N PHE A 38 28.68 14.66 10.52
CA PHE A 38 28.99 14.12 9.19
C PHE A 38 28.11 12.92 8.78
N LEU A 39 27.47 12.21 9.73
CA LEU A 39 26.39 11.24 9.45
C LEU A 39 25.00 11.88 9.47
N GLY A 40 24.93 13.20 9.70
CA GLY A 40 23.85 14.03 9.21
C GLY A 40 23.92 14.14 7.69
N ALA A 41 23.75 13.01 6.99
CA ALA A 41 23.14 13.06 5.66
C ALA A 41 21.88 13.92 5.80
N PRO A 42 21.61 14.87 4.89
CA PRO A 42 20.56 15.84 5.10
C PRO A 42 19.29 15.06 5.43
N ALA A 43 18.81 15.22 6.67
CA ALA A 43 17.40 15.08 6.92
C ALA A 43 16.80 15.96 5.86
N TYR A 44 16.12 15.35 4.88
CA TYR A 44 15.40 16.07 3.86
C TYR A 44 14.62 17.13 4.63
N GLU A 45 15.10 18.36 4.53
CA GLU A 45 14.45 19.50 5.12
C GLU A 45 13.07 19.43 4.50
N TYR A 46 12.07 19.18 5.35
CA TYR A 46 10.70 19.36 4.94
C TYR A 46 10.65 20.86 4.70
N ASP A 47 10.98 21.28 3.47
CA ASP A 47 10.58 22.58 2.97
C ASP A 47 9.16 22.69 3.45
N ASP A 48 8.86 23.75 4.21
CA ASP A 48 7.50 24.13 4.54
C ASP A 48 6.78 24.18 3.19
N VAL A 49 6.19 23.05 2.80
CA VAL A 49 5.33 22.94 1.66
C VAL A 49 4.23 23.85 2.10
N VAL A 50 4.26 25.09 1.58
CA VAL A 50 3.13 26.01 1.62
C VAL A 50 1.97 25.11 1.29
N GLU A 51 1.16 24.79 2.29
CA GLU A 51 0.03 23.88 2.15
C GLU A 51 -0.90 24.65 1.24
N ALA A 52 -0.66 24.52 -0.07
CA ALA A 52 -1.55 24.99 -1.10
C ALA A 52 -2.89 24.47 -0.66
N ALA A 53 -3.89 25.36 -0.60
CA ALA A 53 -5.21 25.04 -0.09
C ALA A 53 -5.80 23.92 -0.94
N ALA A 54 -5.43 22.68 -0.62
CA ALA A 54 -5.71 21.51 -1.40
C ALA A 54 -7.22 21.39 -1.36
N ALA A 55 -7.85 21.23 -2.52
CA ALA A 55 -9.30 21.09 -2.59
C ALA A 55 -9.72 19.92 -1.69
N VAL A 56 -10.34 20.24 -0.56
CA VAL A 56 -10.79 19.22 0.40
C VAL A 56 -12.06 18.59 -0.19
N PRO A 57 -12.09 17.27 -0.41
CA PRO A 57 -13.27 16.60 -0.96
C PRO A 57 -14.50 16.85 -0.09
N ARG A 58 -15.63 17.27 -0.69
CA ARG A 58 -16.88 17.39 0.06
C ARG A 58 -17.38 16.00 0.40
N ARG A 59 -17.88 15.83 1.63
CA ARG A 59 -18.31 14.53 2.17
C ARG A 59 -19.81 14.47 2.40
N GLY A 60 -20.34 13.25 2.44
CA GLY A 60 -21.74 12.97 2.75
C GLY A 60 -22.43 12.08 1.71
N PRO A 61 -23.73 11.77 1.91
CA PRO A 61 -24.50 10.93 0.99
C PRO A 61 -24.76 11.57 -0.38
N GLY A 62 -24.61 12.89 -0.50
CA GLY A 62 -24.76 13.63 -1.77
C GLY A 62 -23.48 13.77 -2.58
N TYR A 63 -22.34 13.23 -2.11
CA TYR A 63 -21.04 13.35 -2.76
C TYR A 63 -20.40 11.98 -2.99
N PRO A 64 -19.58 11.85 -4.06
CA PRO A 64 -18.82 10.63 -4.28
C PRO A 64 -17.93 10.30 -3.09
N PRO A 65 -17.64 9.01 -2.85
CA PRO A 65 -16.79 8.61 -1.75
C PRO A 65 -15.35 9.06 -1.92
N VAL A 66 -14.58 8.92 -0.85
CA VAL A 66 -13.14 9.07 -0.85
C VAL A 66 -12.53 7.69 -0.62
N LEU A 67 -11.75 7.20 -1.57
CA LEU A 67 -11.04 5.94 -1.45
C LEU A 67 -9.61 6.19 -0.98
N ALA A 68 -9.15 5.41 -0.01
CA ALA A 68 -7.74 5.30 0.34
C ALA A 68 -7.15 4.07 -0.34
N TYR A 69 -6.03 4.24 -1.02
CA TYR A 69 -5.29 3.18 -1.68
C TYR A 69 -4.01 2.93 -0.90
N TYR A 70 -3.83 1.70 -0.44
CA TYR A 70 -2.53 1.20 -0.02
C TYR A 70 -1.97 0.38 -1.18
N ILE A 71 -0.94 0.90 -1.84
CA ILE A 71 -0.30 0.27 -3.01
C ILE A 71 1.06 -0.26 -2.57
N SER A 72 1.20 -1.59 -2.54
CA SER A 72 2.42 -2.26 -2.07
C SER A 72 3.21 -2.88 -3.22
N GLY A 73 4.54 -2.84 -3.15
CA GLY A 73 5.43 -3.56 -4.06
C GLY A 73 6.73 -3.96 -3.37
N GLY A 74 7.53 -4.76 -4.06
CA GLY A 74 8.87 -5.15 -3.63
C GLY A 74 9.96 -4.67 -4.58
N HIS A 75 11.05 -5.43 -4.62
CA HIS A 75 12.14 -5.21 -5.57
C HIS A 75 11.64 -5.25 -7.02
N GLY A 76 12.00 -4.25 -7.82
CA GLY A 76 11.63 -4.15 -9.24
C GLY A 76 10.26 -3.52 -9.51
N ASP A 77 9.41 -3.38 -8.50
CA ASP A 77 8.02 -2.93 -8.67
C ASP A 77 7.86 -1.42 -8.81
N SER A 78 8.92 -0.63 -8.61
CA SER A 78 8.81 0.84 -8.53
C SER A 78 8.25 1.51 -9.81
N VAL A 79 8.55 0.97 -11.00
CA VAL A 79 7.95 1.47 -12.27
C VAL A 79 6.49 1.02 -12.39
N ARG A 80 6.22 -0.25 -12.11
CA ARG A 80 4.88 -0.85 -12.18
C ARG A 80 3.91 -0.15 -11.22
N MET A 81 4.38 0.15 -10.02
CA MET A 81 3.62 0.87 -8.99
C MET A 81 3.32 2.31 -9.39
N THR A 82 4.25 2.96 -10.10
CA THR A 82 4.04 4.30 -10.67
C THR A 82 2.94 4.29 -11.74
N ARG A 83 2.99 3.32 -12.67
CA ARG A 83 1.93 3.12 -13.68
C ARG A 83 0.58 2.85 -13.02
N LEU A 84 0.55 1.98 -12.01
CA LEU A 84 -0.66 1.67 -11.25
C LEU A 84 -1.24 2.90 -10.56
N LEU A 85 -0.41 3.70 -9.88
CA LEU A 85 -0.84 4.94 -9.25
C LEU A 85 -1.52 5.86 -10.27
N LYS A 86 -0.89 6.10 -11.42
CA LYS A 86 -1.45 6.88 -12.53
C LYS A 86 -2.80 6.32 -13.02
N ALA A 87 -2.91 4.99 -13.09
CA ALA A 87 -4.12 4.31 -13.53
C ALA A 87 -5.31 4.51 -12.57
N VAL A 88 -5.07 4.54 -11.26
CA VAL A 88 -6.11 4.68 -10.23
C VAL A 88 -6.23 6.10 -9.67
N TYR A 89 -5.46 7.07 -10.19
CA TYR A 89 -5.37 8.41 -9.62
C TYR A 89 -6.68 9.21 -9.75
N HIS A 90 -7.09 9.84 -8.66
CA HIS A 90 -8.15 10.83 -8.60
C HIS A 90 -7.86 11.78 -7.43
N PRO A 91 -7.97 13.11 -7.58
CA PRO A 91 -7.67 14.10 -6.54
C PRO A 91 -8.38 13.88 -5.20
N ARG A 92 -9.60 13.35 -5.24
CA ARG A 92 -10.37 13.01 -4.04
C ARG A 92 -9.70 11.98 -3.16
N ASN A 93 -9.11 10.99 -3.79
CA ASN A 93 -8.65 9.77 -3.15
C ASN A 93 -7.32 10.02 -2.45
N ARG A 94 -6.92 9.08 -1.59
CA ARG A 94 -5.67 9.11 -0.84
C ARG A 94 -4.81 7.94 -1.25
N TYR A 95 -3.50 8.15 -1.36
CA TYR A 95 -2.57 7.13 -1.82
C TYR A 95 -1.43 6.99 -0.83
N LEU A 96 -1.16 5.77 -0.39
CA LEU A 96 0.04 5.40 0.35
C LEU A 96 0.78 4.35 -0.45
N LEU A 97 1.93 4.75 -0.99
CA LEU A 97 2.83 3.87 -1.74
C LEU A 97 3.85 3.26 -0.78
N HIS A 98 4.00 1.95 -0.82
CA HIS A 98 4.89 1.24 0.07
C HIS A 98 5.71 0.19 -0.70
N LEU A 99 7.00 0.48 -0.87
CA LEU A 99 7.97 -0.54 -1.26
C LEU A 99 8.54 -1.19 -0.01
N ASP A 100 8.57 -2.52 0.02
CA ASP A 100 9.12 -3.31 1.11
C ASP A 100 10.64 -3.12 1.30
N ALA A 101 11.22 -3.79 2.30
CA ALA A 101 12.64 -3.72 2.58
C ALA A 101 13.52 -4.43 1.54
N GLY A 102 12.93 -5.18 0.60
CA GLY A 102 13.61 -5.78 -0.54
C GLY A 102 13.91 -4.78 -1.66
N ALA A 103 13.14 -3.69 -1.77
CA ALA A 103 13.43 -2.64 -2.75
C ALA A 103 14.73 -1.89 -2.44
N GLY A 104 15.49 -1.54 -3.48
CA GLY A 104 16.72 -0.79 -3.33
C GLY A 104 16.51 0.66 -2.86
N ALA A 105 17.54 1.27 -2.28
CA ALA A 105 17.50 2.71 -1.91
C ALA A 105 17.20 3.60 -3.13
N TYR A 106 17.75 3.25 -4.29
CA TYR A 106 17.46 3.90 -5.57
C TYR A 106 15.98 3.82 -5.96
N GLU A 107 15.35 2.65 -5.80
CA GLU A 107 13.94 2.46 -6.17
C GLU A 107 13.01 3.30 -5.29
N ARG A 108 13.27 3.34 -3.98
CA ARG A 108 12.53 4.19 -3.04
C ARG A 108 12.72 5.68 -3.34
N ALA A 109 13.96 6.09 -3.61
CA ALA A 109 14.26 7.48 -3.97
C ALA A 109 13.60 7.88 -5.29
N ARG A 110 13.62 6.99 -6.29
CA ARG A 110 12.94 7.18 -7.58
C ARG A 110 11.45 7.35 -7.40
N LEU A 111 10.81 6.47 -6.63
CA LEU A 111 9.37 6.56 -6.35
C LEU A 111 9.01 7.86 -5.62
N ALA A 112 9.79 8.23 -4.60
CA ALA A 112 9.58 9.47 -3.86
C ALA A 112 9.80 10.72 -4.72
N GLY A 113 10.82 10.70 -5.59
CA GLY A 113 11.06 11.77 -6.57
C GLY A 113 9.93 11.89 -7.57
N TYR A 114 9.42 10.75 -8.04
CA TYR A 114 8.30 10.69 -8.97
C TYR A 114 6.98 11.22 -8.37
N ALA A 115 6.66 10.85 -7.13
CA ALA A 115 5.50 11.39 -6.42
C ALA A 115 5.53 12.93 -6.29
N ARG A 116 6.71 13.54 -6.42
CA ARG A 116 6.94 14.99 -6.40
C ARG A 116 7.14 15.61 -7.79
N SER A 117 7.17 14.85 -8.87
CA SER A 117 7.33 15.39 -10.22
C SER A 117 6.01 15.65 -10.93
N GLU A 118 4.96 14.91 -10.55
CA GLU A 118 3.63 15.05 -11.14
C GLU A 118 2.88 16.23 -10.53
N ARG A 119 2.51 17.21 -11.35
CA ARG A 119 1.85 18.45 -10.91
C ARG A 119 0.59 18.19 -10.09
N ALA A 120 -0.28 17.28 -10.56
CA ALA A 120 -1.52 16.94 -9.84
C ALA A 120 -1.24 16.38 -8.44
N PHE A 121 -0.19 15.56 -8.27
CA PHE A 121 0.12 14.94 -6.99
C PHE A 121 0.62 15.98 -5.98
N LEU A 122 1.42 16.94 -6.44
CA LEU A 122 1.88 18.07 -5.63
C LEU A 122 0.73 18.98 -5.21
N GLU A 123 -0.13 19.37 -6.16
CA GLU A 123 -1.17 20.37 -5.93
C GLU A 123 -2.27 19.88 -4.98
N TYR A 124 -2.65 18.61 -5.08
CA TYR A 124 -3.66 18.00 -4.18
C TYR A 124 -3.06 17.38 -2.91
N GLY A 125 -1.74 17.19 -2.84
CA GLY A 125 -1.04 16.68 -1.66
C GLY A 125 -1.59 15.34 -1.15
N ASN A 126 -2.10 14.50 -2.04
CA ASN A 126 -2.86 13.29 -1.69
C ASN A 126 -2.10 11.97 -1.93
N VAL A 127 -0.83 12.05 -2.34
CA VAL A 127 0.07 10.92 -2.56
C VAL A 127 1.19 10.94 -1.52
N HIS A 128 1.30 9.86 -0.75
CA HIS A 128 2.32 9.69 0.28
C HIS A 128 3.16 8.43 -0.01
N VAL A 129 4.44 8.48 0.35
CA VAL A 129 5.36 7.36 0.17
C VAL A 129 5.94 6.97 1.52
N VAL A 130 5.89 5.67 1.85
CA VAL A 130 6.54 5.13 3.03
C VAL A 130 8.06 5.20 2.85
N GLY A 131 8.73 6.02 3.65
CA GLY A 131 10.18 6.24 3.52
C GLY A 131 11.02 5.00 3.87
N LYS A 132 10.66 4.30 4.94
CA LYS A 132 11.32 3.04 5.37
C LYS A 132 10.39 1.86 5.15
N GLY A 133 10.71 1.06 4.13
CA GLY A 133 10.02 -0.18 3.81
C GLY A 133 10.05 -1.19 4.96
N ASP A 134 8.94 -1.89 5.15
CA ASP A 134 8.84 -3.03 6.06
C ASP A 134 9.45 -4.27 5.40
N PRO A 135 10.16 -5.12 6.16
CA PRO A 135 10.45 -6.47 5.73
C PRO A 135 9.15 -7.26 5.56
N VAL A 136 8.96 -7.89 4.40
CA VAL A 136 7.73 -8.63 4.10
C VAL A 136 8.05 -9.91 3.34
N ASP A 137 7.44 -11.01 3.75
CA ASP A 137 7.19 -12.19 2.91
C ASP A 137 5.67 -12.33 2.78
N GLY A 138 5.16 -12.30 1.55
CA GLY A 138 3.72 -12.37 1.26
C GLY A 138 3.02 -13.62 1.80
N ARG A 139 3.78 -14.68 2.09
CA ARG A 139 3.29 -15.95 2.65
C ARG A 139 3.20 -15.91 4.17
N GLY A 140 3.77 -14.90 4.82
CA GLY A 140 3.88 -14.81 6.28
C GLY A 140 3.02 -13.70 6.92
N PRO A 141 2.96 -13.66 8.25
CA PRO A 141 2.28 -12.62 9.03
C PRO A 141 2.83 -11.20 8.84
N SER A 142 4.07 -11.04 8.38
CA SER A 142 4.62 -9.73 8.01
C SER A 142 3.78 -9.01 6.96
N ALA A 143 3.10 -9.73 6.06
CA ALA A 143 2.18 -9.15 5.10
C ALA A 143 0.96 -8.48 5.77
N VAL A 144 0.37 -9.12 6.78
CA VAL A 144 -0.74 -8.54 7.57
C VAL A 144 -0.25 -7.32 8.35
N ALA A 145 0.92 -7.42 8.97
CA ALA A 145 1.53 -6.33 9.71
C ALA A 145 1.78 -5.09 8.83
N ALA A 146 2.29 -5.29 7.61
CA ALA A 146 2.52 -4.21 6.64
C ALA A 146 1.22 -3.52 6.22
N VAL A 147 0.16 -4.28 5.93
CA VAL A 147 -1.16 -3.71 5.59
C VAL A 147 -1.75 -2.93 6.77
N LEU A 148 -1.68 -3.47 7.99
CA LEU A 148 -2.18 -2.77 9.18
C LEU A 148 -1.36 -1.52 9.51
N ARG A 149 -0.03 -1.55 9.31
CA ARG A 149 0.82 -0.36 9.44
C ARG A 149 0.44 0.69 8.41
N GLY A 150 0.28 0.31 7.14
CA GLY A 150 -0.17 1.21 6.08
C GLY A 150 -1.53 1.83 6.36
N ALA A 151 -2.48 1.01 6.83
CA ALA A 151 -3.79 1.45 7.28
C ALA A 151 -3.70 2.44 8.45
N ALA A 152 -2.86 2.17 9.46
CA ALA A 152 -2.65 3.06 10.59
C ALA A 152 -2.07 4.42 10.17
N VAL A 153 -1.19 4.45 9.16
CA VAL A 153 -0.69 5.70 8.56
C VAL A 153 -1.81 6.44 7.84
N LEU A 154 -2.59 5.76 7.00
CA LEU A 154 -3.73 6.35 6.28
C LEU A 154 -4.84 6.87 7.21
N LEU A 155 -5.01 6.30 8.41
CA LEU A 155 -5.94 6.83 9.41
C LEU A 155 -5.48 8.16 10.00
N ARG A 156 -4.17 8.45 9.99
CA ARG A 156 -3.56 9.64 10.58
C ARG A 156 -3.24 10.73 9.57
N VAL A 157 -2.91 10.36 8.34
CA VAL A 157 -2.43 11.27 7.30
C VAL A 157 -3.56 11.59 6.32
N GLY A 158 -3.82 12.89 6.13
CA GLY A 158 -4.80 13.39 5.18
C GLY A 158 -6.23 13.47 5.72
N ALA A 159 -7.18 13.69 4.80
CA ALA A 159 -8.60 13.78 5.13
C ALA A 159 -9.22 12.39 5.40
N GLU A 160 -10.37 12.38 6.08
CA GLU A 160 -11.18 11.17 6.24
C GLU A 160 -11.55 10.58 4.88
N TRP A 161 -11.48 9.26 4.81
CA TRP A 161 -11.77 8.41 3.66
C TRP A 161 -12.79 7.34 4.05
N ASP A 162 -13.40 6.65 3.10
CA ASP A 162 -14.52 5.76 3.35
C ASP A 162 -14.14 4.28 3.22
N TRP A 163 -13.31 3.96 2.23
CA TRP A 163 -12.83 2.61 1.98
C TRP A 163 -11.32 2.58 1.79
N LEU A 164 -10.67 1.56 2.35
CA LEU A 164 -9.29 1.19 2.07
C LEU A 164 -9.26 0.09 1.00
N VAL A 165 -8.69 0.41 -0.16
CA VAL A 165 -8.42 -0.50 -1.26
C VAL A 165 -6.96 -0.96 -1.17
N THR A 166 -6.73 -2.26 -0.99
CA THR A 166 -5.39 -2.83 -0.86
C THR A 166 -4.87 -3.35 -2.20
N LEU A 167 -3.98 -2.63 -2.88
CA LEU A 167 -3.42 -3.05 -4.17
C LEU A 167 -1.96 -3.49 -4.01
N GLY A 168 -1.56 -4.50 -4.77
CA GLY A 168 -0.15 -4.75 -5.03
C GLY A 168 0.25 -4.26 -6.41
N ALA A 169 1.55 -4.16 -6.67
CA ALA A 169 2.08 -3.71 -7.96
C ALA A 169 1.59 -4.57 -9.14
N SER A 170 1.30 -5.85 -8.93
CA SER A 170 0.73 -6.78 -9.92
C SER A 170 -0.79 -6.66 -10.11
N ASP A 171 -1.45 -5.69 -9.47
CA ASP A 171 -2.88 -5.42 -9.66
C ASP A 171 -3.08 -4.25 -10.64
N TYR A 172 -4.24 -4.20 -11.30
CA TYR A 172 -4.57 -3.13 -12.24
C TYR A 172 -6.09 -2.87 -12.31
N PRO A 173 -6.54 -1.63 -12.48
CA PRO A 173 -7.97 -1.32 -12.59
C PRO A 173 -8.56 -1.76 -13.94
N LEU A 174 -9.82 -2.20 -13.92
CA LEU A 174 -10.64 -2.56 -15.10
C LEU A 174 -11.78 -1.57 -15.36
N VAL A 175 -11.81 -0.49 -14.58
CA VAL A 175 -12.74 0.62 -14.63
C VAL A 175 -11.98 1.92 -14.38
N THR A 176 -12.49 3.05 -14.87
CA THR A 176 -11.90 4.36 -14.57
C THR A 176 -12.10 4.72 -13.09
N PRO A 177 -11.30 5.65 -12.52
CA PRO A 177 -11.53 6.18 -11.19
C PRO A 177 -12.95 6.74 -11.01
N ASP A 178 -13.46 7.50 -11.99
CA ASP A 178 -14.83 8.05 -11.98
C ASP A 178 -15.89 6.95 -11.99
N ASP A 179 -15.71 5.89 -12.79
CA ASP A 179 -16.59 4.71 -12.80
C ASP A 179 -16.66 4.03 -11.43
N LEU A 180 -15.51 3.88 -10.78
CA LEU A 180 -15.41 3.27 -9.46
C LEU A 180 -16.08 4.13 -8.39
N LEU A 181 -15.81 5.44 -8.39
CA LEU A 181 -16.43 6.40 -7.48
C LEU A 181 -17.95 6.46 -7.66
N TYR A 182 -18.43 6.45 -8.91
CA TYR A 182 -19.85 6.35 -9.21
C TYR A 182 -20.47 5.07 -8.66
N ALA A 183 -19.86 3.90 -8.92
CA ALA A 183 -20.37 2.63 -8.45
C ALA A 183 -20.41 2.53 -6.92
N PHE A 184 -19.39 3.04 -6.22
CA PHE A 184 -19.36 3.06 -4.76
C PHE A 184 -20.29 4.10 -4.13
N SER A 185 -20.80 5.07 -4.90
CA SER A 185 -21.76 6.06 -4.40
C SER A 185 -23.11 5.44 -4.02
N SER A 186 -23.46 4.26 -4.57
CA SER A 186 -24.66 3.51 -4.19
C SER A 186 -24.45 2.58 -2.98
N VAL A 187 -23.22 2.48 -2.47
CA VAL A 187 -22.86 1.55 -1.39
C VAL A 187 -22.93 2.24 -0.04
N ARG A 188 -23.48 1.55 0.96
CA ARG A 188 -23.40 2.02 2.34
C ARG A 188 -21.93 2.00 2.81
N ARG A 189 -21.41 3.16 3.25
CA ARG A 189 -20.01 3.39 3.66
C ARG A 189 -19.47 2.43 4.73
N GLY A 190 -20.34 1.84 5.55
CA GLY A 190 -19.96 0.84 6.56
C GLY A 190 -19.70 -0.57 6.00
N LEU A 191 -20.02 -0.86 4.73
CA LEU A 191 -19.85 -2.18 4.14
C LEU A 191 -18.42 -2.44 3.68
N SER A 192 -17.84 -3.57 4.06
CA SER A 192 -16.59 -4.07 3.48
C SER A 192 -16.85 -5.10 2.37
N PHE A 193 -15.98 -5.17 1.37
CA PHE A 193 -15.98 -6.22 0.34
C PHE A 193 -14.87 -7.21 0.67
N ILE A 194 -15.26 -8.27 1.39
CA ILE A 194 -14.36 -9.32 1.86
C ILE A 194 -14.95 -10.64 1.39
N ASP A 195 -14.36 -11.22 0.35
CA ASP A 195 -14.59 -12.61 0.00
C ASP A 195 -14.17 -13.51 1.19
N HIS A 196 -15.07 -14.40 1.60
CA HIS A 196 -14.88 -15.28 2.74
C HIS A 196 -15.72 -16.55 2.62
N ARG A 197 -15.16 -17.63 3.17
CA ARG A 197 -15.82 -18.91 3.44
C ARG A 197 -15.29 -19.47 4.73
N MET A 198 -16.10 -20.24 5.43
CA MET A 198 -15.66 -20.97 6.61
C MET A 198 -14.54 -21.94 6.22
N ASP A 199 -13.44 -21.93 6.95
CA ASP A 199 -12.37 -22.89 6.77
C ASP A 199 -12.59 -24.10 7.69
N SER A 200 -12.82 -25.24 7.06
CA SER A 200 -12.96 -26.56 7.69
C SER A 200 -11.68 -27.39 7.57
N GLY A 201 -10.55 -26.74 7.27
CA GLY A 201 -9.25 -27.38 7.15
C GLY A 201 -8.78 -28.04 8.45
N GLY A 202 -7.82 -28.95 8.29
CA GLY A 202 -7.15 -29.62 9.41
C GLY A 202 -6.09 -28.74 10.08
N ALA A 203 -5.15 -29.37 10.77
CA ALA A 203 -4.05 -28.67 11.42
C ALA A 203 -3.18 -27.92 10.39
N GLU A 204 -2.85 -26.66 10.69
CA GLU A 204 -2.06 -25.80 9.82
C GLU A 204 -0.56 -25.95 10.08
N ALA A 205 0.26 -25.65 9.05
CA ALA A 205 1.70 -25.58 9.20
C ALA A 205 2.10 -24.40 10.09
N VAL A 206 3.03 -24.64 11.01
CA VAL A 206 3.61 -23.57 11.83
C VAL A 206 4.78 -22.96 11.08
N VAL A 207 4.74 -21.66 10.83
CA VAL A 207 5.83 -20.91 10.21
C VAL A 207 6.46 -19.92 11.18
N VAL A 208 7.73 -19.61 10.95
CA VAL A 208 8.42 -18.52 11.63
C VAL A 208 8.81 -17.50 10.57
N ASP A 209 8.19 -16.33 10.69
CA ASP A 209 8.41 -15.19 9.83
C ASP A 209 9.38 -14.22 10.51
N GLN A 210 10.64 -14.28 10.10
CA GLN A 210 11.72 -13.46 10.67
C GLN A 210 11.56 -11.98 10.32
N ASN A 211 10.76 -11.63 9.32
CA ASN A 211 10.51 -10.25 8.91
C ASN A 211 9.84 -9.42 10.01
N LEU A 212 9.13 -10.05 10.94
CA LEU A 212 8.56 -9.39 12.12
C LEU A 212 9.64 -8.91 13.11
N LEU A 213 10.86 -9.45 13.04
CA LEU A 213 11.94 -9.21 14.00
C LEU A 213 13.17 -8.53 13.37
N GLN A 214 13.28 -8.55 12.04
CA GLN A 214 14.45 -8.11 11.31
C GLN A 214 14.19 -6.79 10.57
N SER A 215 15.21 -6.29 9.86
CA SER A 215 15.13 -5.05 9.07
C SER A 215 15.34 -5.26 7.56
N THR A 216 15.51 -6.52 7.15
CA THR A 216 15.70 -6.97 5.78
C THR A 216 14.72 -8.08 5.46
N ASN A 217 14.28 -8.19 4.21
CA ASN A 217 13.45 -9.32 3.78
C ASN A 217 14.17 -10.65 4.06
N ALA A 218 13.43 -11.60 4.62
CA ALA A 218 13.87 -12.96 4.87
C ALA A 218 12.78 -13.93 4.42
N GLU A 219 13.16 -15.11 3.94
CA GLU A 219 12.18 -16.15 3.63
C GLU A 219 11.54 -16.68 4.92
N ILE A 220 10.25 -16.99 4.87
CA ILE A 220 9.60 -17.73 5.95
C ILE A 220 10.23 -19.11 6.14
N SER A 221 10.37 -19.52 7.38
CA SER A 221 10.88 -20.85 7.74
C SER A 221 9.75 -21.73 8.25
N PHE A 222 9.73 -22.98 7.81
CA PHE A 222 8.73 -23.96 8.23
C PHE A 222 9.22 -24.72 9.46
N SER A 223 8.34 -24.84 10.45
CA SER A 223 8.54 -25.73 11.60
C SER A 223 7.96 -27.11 11.29
N SER A 224 8.50 -28.17 11.89
CA SER A 224 7.93 -29.52 11.82
C SER A 224 6.62 -29.65 12.61
N GLY A 225 6.29 -28.67 13.44
CA GLY A 225 5.04 -28.64 14.22
C GLY A 225 3.82 -28.28 13.38
N GLN A 226 2.67 -28.81 13.79
CA GLN A 226 1.37 -28.41 13.30
C GLN A 226 0.58 -27.70 14.39
N ARG A 227 -0.27 -26.75 14.00
CA ARG A 227 -1.16 -26.02 14.91
C ARG A 227 -2.58 -26.56 14.78
N ALA A 228 -3.17 -26.97 15.90
CA ALA A 228 -4.57 -27.38 15.93
C ALA A 228 -5.50 -26.18 15.64
N LYS A 229 -6.69 -26.47 15.10
CA LYS A 229 -7.74 -25.46 14.90
C LYS A 229 -8.13 -24.87 16.27
N PRO A 230 -8.29 -23.54 16.39
CA PRO A 230 -8.73 -22.91 17.62
C PRO A 230 -10.18 -23.32 17.94
N ASP A 231 -10.50 -23.40 19.22
CA ASP A 231 -11.85 -23.62 19.76
C ASP A 231 -12.53 -22.31 20.19
N ALA A 232 -11.75 -21.24 20.36
CA ALA A 232 -12.23 -19.93 20.80
C ALA A 232 -12.92 -19.09 19.70
N PHE A 233 -12.68 -19.39 18.42
CA PHE A 233 -13.25 -18.69 17.28
C PHE A 233 -13.23 -19.56 16.03
N GLU A 234 -14.08 -19.25 15.06
CA GLU A 234 -14.13 -19.96 13.78
C GLU A 234 -13.17 -19.33 12.76
N LEU A 235 -12.44 -20.15 12.02
CA LEU A 235 -11.56 -19.67 10.95
C LEU A 235 -12.36 -19.43 9.68
N PHE A 236 -12.07 -18.30 9.04
CA PHE A 236 -12.58 -17.97 7.71
C PHE A 236 -11.42 -17.63 6.81
N ARG A 237 -11.53 -18.05 5.54
CA ARG A 237 -10.55 -17.75 4.51
C ARG A 237 -11.19 -17.13 3.29
N GLY A 238 -10.41 -16.40 2.50
CA GLY A 238 -10.82 -15.88 1.21
C GLY A 238 -9.68 -15.15 0.53
N SER A 239 -10.02 -14.26 -0.40
CA SER A 239 -9.02 -13.49 -1.15
C SER A 239 -8.14 -12.61 -0.23
N PRO A 240 -6.81 -12.54 -0.43
CA PRO A 240 -5.90 -11.72 0.37
C PRO A 240 -5.96 -10.22 0.06
N ARG A 241 -6.99 -9.78 -0.68
CA ARG A 241 -7.07 -8.46 -1.31
C ARG A 241 -8.44 -7.79 -1.12
N PRO A 242 -8.85 -7.54 0.13
CA PRO A 242 -10.16 -6.98 0.43
C PRO A 242 -10.24 -5.47 0.13
N ILE A 243 -11.47 -4.96 0.09
CA ILE A 243 -11.77 -3.52 0.20
C ILE A 243 -12.48 -3.31 1.54
N LEU A 244 -11.86 -2.56 2.44
CA LEU A 244 -12.26 -2.48 3.84
C LEU A 244 -12.92 -1.14 4.13
N SER A 245 -14.06 -1.11 4.81
CA SER A 245 -14.65 0.14 5.30
C SER A 245 -13.76 0.77 6.37
N ARG A 246 -13.77 2.10 6.47
CA ARG A 246 -12.96 2.82 7.47
C ARG A 246 -13.21 2.32 8.89
N ASP A 247 -14.47 2.17 9.30
CA ASP A 247 -14.84 1.70 10.64
C ASP A 247 -14.22 0.33 10.95
N PHE A 248 -14.19 -0.57 9.98
CA PHE A 248 -13.58 -1.90 10.14
C PHE A 248 -12.05 -1.82 10.23
N VAL A 249 -11.43 -0.92 9.46
CA VAL A 249 -9.99 -0.66 9.56
C VAL A 249 -9.63 -0.07 10.92
N GLU A 250 -10.40 0.91 11.41
CA GLU A 250 -10.22 1.49 12.74
C GLU A 250 -10.36 0.42 13.83
N TYR A 251 -11.35 -0.47 13.71
CA TYR A 251 -11.50 -1.61 14.62
C TYR A 251 -10.27 -2.52 14.61
N CYS A 252 -9.74 -2.88 13.44
CA CYS A 252 -8.54 -3.73 13.34
C CYS A 252 -7.28 -3.04 13.90
N VAL A 253 -7.11 -1.73 13.66
CA VAL A 253 -5.90 -0.99 14.05
C VAL A 253 -5.93 -0.58 15.53
N VAL A 254 -7.04 -0.03 16.01
CA VAL A 254 -7.19 0.41 17.41
C VAL A 254 -7.38 -0.80 18.33
N ALA A 255 -8.09 -1.82 17.84
CA ALA A 255 -8.47 -3.02 18.58
C ALA A 255 -9.11 -2.67 19.94
N PRO A 256 -10.29 -2.04 19.97
CA PRO A 256 -10.94 -1.63 21.22
C PRO A 256 -11.30 -2.84 22.11
N ASP A 257 -11.49 -4.02 21.53
CA ASP A 257 -11.60 -5.30 22.24
C ASP A 257 -10.41 -6.23 21.93
N ASN A 258 -10.45 -7.44 22.48
CA ASN A 258 -9.34 -8.39 22.36
C ASN A 258 -9.34 -9.22 21.06
N LEU A 259 -10.40 -9.19 20.23
CA LEU A 259 -10.52 -10.08 19.07
C LEU A 259 -9.43 -9.82 18.02
N PRO A 260 -9.23 -8.58 17.49
CA PRO A 260 -8.15 -8.33 16.53
C PRO A 260 -6.76 -8.67 17.07
N ARG A 261 -6.50 -8.40 18.36
CA ARG A 261 -5.22 -8.72 19.03
C ARG A 261 -5.01 -10.22 19.16
N THR A 262 -6.05 -10.96 19.54
CA THR A 262 -6.02 -12.42 19.68
C THR A 262 -5.75 -13.07 18.33
N LEU A 263 -6.39 -12.57 17.27
CA LEU A 263 -6.18 -13.08 15.92
C LEU A 263 -4.78 -12.74 15.39
N LEU A 264 -4.24 -11.54 15.67
CA LEU A 264 -2.84 -11.23 15.34
C LEU A 264 -1.86 -12.18 16.03
N LEU A 265 -2.09 -12.50 17.31
CA LEU A 265 -1.27 -13.46 18.05
C LEU A 265 -1.43 -14.89 17.50
N TYR A 266 -2.63 -15.27 17.08
CA TYR A 266 -2.87 -16.58 16.49
C TYR A 266 -2.12 -16.73 15.15
N PHE A 267 -2.27 -15.74 14.26
CA PHE A 267 -1.70 -15.78 12.91
C PHE A 267 -0.20 -15.44 12.85
N SER A 268 0.45 -15.07 13.97
CA SER A 268 1.90 -14.77 14.01
C SER A 268 2.80 -15.95 13.61
N ASN A 269 2.24 -17.15 13.50
CA ASN A 269 2.94 -18.35 13.06
C ASN A 269 2.13 -19.18 12.05
N SER A 270 1.24 -18.54 11.29
CA SER A 270 0.42 -19.19 10.26
C SER A 270 0.90 -18.85 8.85
N LEU A 271 0.64 -19.75 7.91
CA LEU A 271 0.91 -19.55 6.49
C LEU A 271 -0.24 -18.78 5.82
N SER A 272 0.10 -17.90 4.88
CA SER A 272 -0.83 -17.05 4.11
C SER A 272 -1.87 -16.30 4.96
N PRO A 273 -1.50 -15.66 6.09
CA PRO A 273 -2.48 -15.08 7.01
C PRO A 273 -3.28 -13.91 6.42
N MET A 274 -2.82 -13.30 5.31
CA MET A 274 -3.62 -12.34 4.54
C MET A 274 -4.91 -12.93 3.98
N GLU A 275 -4.98 -14.24 3.74
CA GLU A 275 -6.20 -14.93 3.31
C GLU A 275 -7.19 -15.16 4.45
N PHE A 276 -6.76 -14.98 5.72
CA PHE A 276 -7.55 -15.37 6.89
C PHE A 276 -7.86 -14.23 7.85
N TYR A 277 -6.93 -13.30 8.05
CA TYR A 277 -6.99 -12.35 9.16
C TYR A 277 -8.27 -11.49 9.10
N PHE A 278 -8.48 -10.76 8.00
CA PHE A 278 -9.62 -9.85 7.87
C PHE A 278 -10.95 -10.61 7.83
N GLN A 279 -10.98 -11.76 7.16
CA GLN A 279 -12.12 -12.65 7.07
C GLN A 279 -12.53 -13.15 8.46
N THR A 280 -11.55 -13.58 9.26
CA THR A 280 -11.77 -14.14 10.59
C THR A 280 -12.15 -13.05 11.60
N VAL A 281 -11.52 -11.86 11.56
CA VAL A 281 -11.91 -10.72 12.40
C VAL A 281 -13.37 -10.33 12.12
N MET A 282 -13.71 -10.17 10.85
CA MET A 282 -15.06 -9.78 10.42
C MET A 282 -16.10 -10.82 10.86
N ALA A 283 -15.88 -12.09 10.57
CA ALA A 283 -16.85 -13.15 10.86
C ALA A 283 -17.04 -13.40 12.37
N ASN A 284 -16.01 -13.17 13.19
CA ASN A 284 -16.11 -13.35 14.65
C ASN A 284 -16.49 -12.07 15.41
N SER A 285 -16.59 -10.92 14.73
CA SER A 285 -17.05 -9.67 15.36
C SER A 285 -18.56 -9.51 15.26
N ALA A 286 -19.22 -9.32 16.40
CA ALA A 286 -20.66 -9.05 16.45
C ALA A 286 -21.05 -7.76 15.71
N GLN A 287 -20.14 -6.77 15.66
CA GLN A 287 -20.36 -5.49 14.99
C GLN A 287 -20.25 -5.60 13.46
N PHE A 288 -19.34 -6.45 12.95
CA PHE A 288 -18.98 -6.45 11.53
C PHE A 288 -19.45 -7.67 10.73
N ARG A 289 -19.91 -8.74 11.39
CA ARG A 289 -20.40 -9.95 10.71
C ARG A 289 -21.51 -9.68 9.69
N ASN A 290 -22.35 -8.66 9.93
CA ASN A 290 -23.45 -8.28 9.05
C ASN A 290 -23.17 -7.01 8.21
N SER A 291 -21.93 -6.51 8.20
CA SER A 291 -21.52 -5.32 7.45
C SER A 291 -20.51 -5.67 6.34
N THR A 292 -20.67 -6.83 5.72
CA THR A 292 -19.74 -7.35 4.73
C THR A 292 -20.47 -7.93 3.53
N VAL A 293 -19.97 -7.62 2.35
CA VAL A 293 -20.36 -8.24 1.07
C VAL A 293 -19.36 -9.34 0.76
N ASN A 294 -19.85 -10.56 0.51
CA ASN A 294 -19.00 -11.73 0.24
C ASN A 294 -18.45 -11.73 -1.20
N HIS A 295 -17.62 -10.75 -1.52
CA HIS A 295 -16.97 -10.57 -2.82
C HIS A 295 -15.78 -9.60 -2.66
N ASN A 296 -14.75 -9.67 -3.50
CA ASN A 296 -13.57 -8.77 -3.43
C ASN A 296 -13.45 -7.79 -4.63
N LEU A 297 -14.39 -7.84 -5.57
CA LEU A 297 -14.45 -7.04 -6.80
C LEU A 297 -13.21 -7.20 -7.70
N ARG A 298 -12.56 -8.36 -7.67
CA ARG A 298 -11.35 -8.66 -8.45
C ARG A 298 -11.50 -9.87 -9.35
N HIS A 299 -10.94 -9.75 -10.55
CA HIS A 299 -10.67 -10.88 -11.44
C HIS A 299 -9.21 -11.33 -11.25
N THR A 300 -8.94 -12.64 -11.32
CA THR A 300 -7.55 -13.15 -11.25
C THR A 300 -7.13 -13.65 -12.62
N VAL A 301 -6.12 -13.04 -13.22
CA VAL A 301 -5.66 -13.36 -14.58
C VAL A 301 -5.18 -14.80 -14.72
N ALA A 302 -4.64 -15.39 -13.64
CA ALA A 302 -4.20 -16.80 -13.64
C ALA A 302 -5.33 -17.80 -13.97
N GLN A 303 -6.60 -17.42 -13.78
CA GLN A 303 -7.76 -18.26 -14.13
C GLN A 303 -7.96 -18.38 -15.65
N ASP A 304 -7.39 -17.47 -16.43
CA ASP A 304 -7.55 -17.42 -17.89
C ASP A 304 -6.49 -18.26 -18.63
N GLY A 305 -5.48 -18.77 -17.92
CA GLY A 305 -4.35 -19.56 -18.44
C GLY A 305 -4.66 -21.03 -18.75
N GLY A 306 -5.85 -21.33 -19.28
CA GLY A 306 -6.19 -22.67 -19.77
C GLY A 306 -5.14 -23.20 -20.77
N ALA A 307 -5.05 -24.53 -20.89
CA ALA A 307 -4.09 -25.23 -21.75
C ALA A 307 -3.96 -24.54 -23.13
N PRO A 308 -2.74 -24.42 -23.70
CA PRO A 308 -2.50 -23.67 -24.93
C PRO A 308 -3.52 -24.04 -26.00
N THR A 309 -4.37 -23.09 -26.36
CA THR A 309 -5.34 -23.28 -27.42
C THR A 309 -4.62 -23.21 -28.77
N SER A 310 -5.21 -23.77 -29.82
CA SER A 310 -4.65 -23.74 -31.17
C SER A 310 -4.54 -22.33 -31.79
N GLN A 311 -4.90 -21.28 -31.07
CA GLN A 311 -5.00 -19.90 -31.58
C GLN A 311 -3.69 -19.10 -31.54
N GLY A 312 -2.57 -19.69 -31.13
CA GLY A 312 -1.29 -18.97 -30.99
C GLY A 312 -1.31 -17.92 -29.86
N ALA A 313 -0.19 -17.22 -29.67
CA ALA A 313 0.00 -16.29 -28.55
C ALA A 313 -1.01 -15.12 -28.58
N ASP A 314 -1.23 -14.52 -29.74
CA ASP A 314 -2.11 -13.35 -29.90
C ASP A 314 -3.57 -13.68 -29.59
N GLY A 315 -4.06 -14.84 -30.03
CA GLY A 315 -5.43 -15.29 -29.74
C GLY A 315 -5.65 -15.59 -28.27
N GLN A 316 -4.64 -16.16 -27.58
CA GLN A 316 -4.70 -16.37 -26.15
C GLN A 316 -4.76 -15.05 -25.37
N GLN A 317 -3.99 -14.04 -25.79
CA GLN A 317 -4.01 -12.72 -25.16
C GLN A 317 -5.35 -11.99 -25.38
N ALA A 318 -5.93 -12.07 -26.58
CA ALA A 318 -7.24 -11.50 -26.85
C ALA A 318 -8.34 -12.13 -25.98
N SER A 319 -8.34 -13.47 -25.86
CA SER A 319 -9.25 -14.21 -24.99
C SER A 319 -9.11 -13.82 -23.51
N ARG A 320 -7.86 -13.68 -23.02
CA ARG A 320 -7.57 -13.21 -21.64
C ARG A 320 -8.13 -11.81 -21.39
N TYR A 321 -7.94 -10.89 -22.32
CA TYR A 321 -8.47 -9.53 -22.22
C TYR A 321 -10.00 -9.52 -22.15
N ASP A 322 -10.67 -10.24 -23.06
CA ASP A 322 -12.13 -10.27 -23.14
C ASP A 322 -12.76 -10.92 -21.89
N ALA A 323 -12.15 -11.98 -21.34
CA ALA A 323 -12.59 -12.60 -20.09
C ALA A 323 -12.48 -11.61 -18.91
N MET A 324 -11.32 -10.96 -18.81
CA MET A 324 -11.03 -10.00 -17.74
C MET A 324 -11.96 -8.78 -17.78
N VAL A 325 -12.08 -8.13 -18.94
CA VAL A 325 -12.99 -6.98 -19.14
C VAL A 325 -14.46 -7.40 -19.05
N GLY A 326 -14.78 -8.61 -19.51
CA GLY A 326 -16.11 -9.22 -19.47
C GLY A 326 -16.59 -9.54 -18.06
N SER A 327 -15.67 -9.81 -17.12
CA SER A 327 -15.99 -10.17 -15.72
C SER A 327 -16.84 -9.13 -14.98
N GLY A 328 -16.71 -7.84 -15.34
CA GLY A 328 -17.35 -6.75 -14.61
C GLY A 328 -16.68 -6.43 -13.27
N ALA A 329 -15.53 -7.03 -12.96
CA ALA A 329 -14.73 -6.70 -11.78
C ALA A 329 -14.17 -5.28 -11.85
N ALA A 330 -13.85 -4.70 -10.69
CA ALA A 330 -13.24 -3.37 -10.60
C ALA A 330 -11.73 -3.41 -10.87
N PHE A 331 -11.08 -4.52 -10.50
CA PHE A 331 -9.64 -4.71 -10.67
C PHE A 331 -9.33 -6.11 -11.20
N ALA A 332 -8.16 -6.27 -11.81
CA ALA A 332 -7.54 -7.54 -12.10
C ALA A 332 -6.22 -7.66 -11.33
N GLY A 333 -5.80 -8.87 -11.00
CA GLY A 333 -4.53 -9.15 -10.35
C GLY A 333 -3.73 -10.27 -11.03
N ALA A 334 -2.46 -10.38 -10.61
CA ALA A 334 -1.47 -11.34 -11.12
C ALA A 334 -0.91 -11.02 -12.52
N PHE A 335 -0.75 -9.73 -12.85
CA PHE A 335 0.00 -9.31 -14.04
C PHE A 335 1.50 -9.56 -13.86
N GLY A 336 2.11 -10.27 -14.80
CA GLY A 336 3.55 -10.53 -14.88
C GLY A 336 4.30 -9.45 -15.66
N ASP A 337 5.58 -9.70 -15.96
CA ASP A 337 6.40 -8.83 -16.81
C ASP A 337 5.99 -8.89 -18.29
N ASP A 338 5.47 -10.03 -18.74
CA ASP A 338 5.05 -10.26 -20.12
C ASP A 338 3.66 -9.68 -20.47
N ASP A 339 2.94 -9.14 -19.49
CA ASP A 339 1.57 -8.62 -19.68
C ASP A 339 1.55 -7.12 -20.10
N ASP A 340 2.67 -6.51 -20.49
CA ASP A 340 2.73 -5.07 -20.82
C ASP A 340 1.77 -4.68 -21.95
N ALA A 341 1.69 -5.48 -23.01
CA ALA A 341 0.75 -5.26 -24.11
C ALA A 341 -0.72 -5.39 -23.66
N LEU A 342 -0.99 -6.26 -22.67
CA LEU A 342 -2.33 -6.41 -22.10
C LEU A 342 -2.70 -5.18 -21.24
N LEU A 343 -1.77 -4.69 -20.43
CA LEU A 343 -1.93 -3.47 -19.65
C LEU A 343 -2.10 -2.24 -20.57
N GLN A 344 -1.34 -2.17 -21.65
CA GLN A 344 -1.46 -1.09 -22.64
C GLN A 344 -2.84 -1.08 -23.29
N ARG A 345 -3.37 -2.25 -23.64
CA ARG A 345 -4.73 -2.37 -24.16
C ARG A 345 -5.79 -1.92 -23.15
N ILE A 346 -5.62 -2.23 -21.86
CA ILE A 346 -6.49 -1.71 -20.78
C ILE A 346 -6.38 -0.17 -20.71
N ASP A 347 -5.17 0.37 -20.80
CA ASP A 347 -4.95 1.82 -20.75
C ASP A 347 -5.68 2.55 -21.87
N GLU A 348 -5.63 2.02 -23.09
CA GLU A 348 -6.23 2.63 -24.27
C GLU A 348 -7.75 2.43 -24.32
N GLU A 349 -8.23 1.19 -24.16
CA GLU A 349 -9.63 0.84 -24.40
C GLU A 349 -10.53 1.04 -23.17
N VAL A 350 -9.97 0.84 -21.96
CA VAL A 350 -10.73 0.86 -20.70
C VAL A 350 -10.56 2.19 -19.98
N LEU A 351 -9.32 2.61 -19.76
CA LEU A 351 -9.00 3.81 -18.97
C LEU A 351 -8.93 5.06 -19.84
N ARG A 352 -8.73 4.92 -21.16
CA ARG A 352 -8.52 6.02 -22.12
C ARG A 352 -7.41 6.97 -21.66
N ARG A 353 -6.35 6.39 -21.13
CA ARG A 353 -5.24 7.11 -20.54
C ARG A 353 -4.20 7.48 -21.61
N PRO A 354 -3.67 8.71 -21.63
CA PRO A 354 -2.52 9.03 -22.46
C PRO A 354 -1.29 8.22 -22.03
N LEU A 355 -0.33 8.06 -22.95
CA LEU A 355 0.90 7.33 -22.67
C LEU A 355 1.63 7.96 -21.47
N ASP A 356 1.87 7.15 -20.43
CA ASP A 356 2.46 7.60 -19.16
C ASP A 356 1.77 8.84 -18.54
N GLY A 357 0.47 9.05 -18.76
CA GLY A 357 -0.31 10.07 -18.05
C GLY A 357 -1.21 9.48 -16.96
N VAL A 358 -1.91 10.33 -16.22
CA VAL A 358 -2.96 9.94 -15.27
C VAL A 358 -4.27 9.63 -15.99
N THR A 359 -5.10 8.74 -15.44
CA THR A 359 -6.41 8.45 -16.02
C THR A 359 -7.29 9.71 -15.97
N PRO A 360 -7.78 10.23 -17.11
CA PRO A 360 -8.61 11.42 -17.11
C PRO A 360 -9.96 11.14 -16.45
N GLY A 361 -10.46 12.12 -15.70
CA GLY A 361 -11.81 12.15 -15.12
C GLY A 361 -12.42 13.54 -15.33
N GLU A 362 -13.59 13.82 -14.75
CA GLU A 362 -14.21 15.17 -14.90
C GLU A 362 -13.41 16.28 -14.22
N TRP A 363 -12.58 15.95 -13.23
CA TRP A 363 -11.65 16.87 -12.60
C TRP A 363 -10.51 17.31 -13.53
N CYS A 364 -10.31 16.60 -14.63
CA CYS A 364 -9.25 16.79 -15.60
C CYS A 364 -9.70 17.80 -16.67
N VAL A 365 -9.25 19.04 -16.59
CA VAL A 365 -9.45 20.01 -17.67
C VAL A 365 -8.28 19.86 -18.64
N ALA A 366 -8.54 19.81 -19.94
CA ALA A 366 -7.48 19.92 -20.92
C ALA A 366 -7.05 21.38 -20.97
N ASP A 367 -5.75 21.67 -20.80
CA ASP A 367 -5.24 22.99 -21.15
C ASP A 367 -5.53 23.21 -22.64
N GLY A 368 -6.32 24.24 -22.95
CA GLY A 368 -6.77 24.54 -24.31
C GLY A 368 -5.67 25.01 -25.26
N GLU A 369 -4.40 24.72 -24.97
CA GLU A 369 -3.27 25.02 -25.84
C GLU A 369 -3.08 23.88 -26.85
N GLU A 370 -3.36 24.16 -28.12
CA GLU A 370 -3.05 23.25 -29.22
C GLU A 370 -1.55 22.93 -29.24
N GLY A 371 -1.19 21.69 -28.89
CA GLY A 371 0.17 21.16 -29.02
C GLY A 371 0.91 20.84 -27.73
N THR A 372 0.35 21.13 -26.55
CA THR A 372 0.79 20.49 -25.30
C THR A 372 0.05 19.15 -25.17
N ASP A 373 0.78 18.04 -25.09
CA ASP A 373 0.24 16.69 -25.01
C ASP A 373 -0.70 16.51 -23.80
N ASN A 374 -1.99 16.85 -23.94
CA ASN A 374 -3.10 16.52 -23.04
C ASN A 374 -2.74 16.38 -21.55
N GLU A 375 -1.92 17.28 -21.01
CA GLU A 375 -1.58 17.24 -19.60
C GLU A 375 -2.85 17.60 -18.84
N CYS A 376 -3.21 16.72 -17.92
CA CYS A 376 -4.41 16.86 -17.11
C CYS A 376 -4.24 18.08 -16.21
N SER A 377 -4.80 19.22 -16.60
CA SER A 377 -4.58 20.46 -15.89
C SER A 377 -5.48 20.55 -14.67
N VAL A 378 -4.86 20.97 -13.57
CA VAL A 378 -5.54 21.08 -12.29
C VAL A 378 -6.52 22.24 -12.36
N GLY A 379 -7.78 22.01 -11.95
CA GLY A 379 -8.80 23.05 -11.93
C GLY A 379 -10.25 22.58 -12.08
N GLY A 380 -10.49 21.31 -12.46
CA GLY A 380 -11.84 20.75 -12.52
C GLY A 380 -12.47 20.51 -11.14
N ASP A 381 -13.80 20.32 -11.12
CA ASP A 381 -14.52 20.02 -9.89
C ASP A 381 -14.27 18.56 -9.47
N ILE A 382 -13.54 18.37 -8.37
CA ILE A 382 -13.23 17.05 -7.84
C ILE A 382 -14.44 16.36 -7.20
N ASP A 383 -15.58 17.03 -7.00
CA ASP A 383 -16.83 16.46 -6.46
C ASP A 383 -17.76 15.92 -7.56
N VAL A 384 -17.47 16.19 -8.82
CA VAL A 384 -18.23 15.69 -9.97
C VAL A 384 -17.51 14.48 -10.57
N VAL A 385 -18.26 13.40 -10.82
CA VAL A 385 -17.74 12.17 -11.44
C VAL A 385 -18.58 11.81 -12.65
N ARG A 386 -17.93 11.39 -13.74
CA ARG A 386 -18.63 10.91 -14.94
C ARG A 386 -18.37 9.43 -15.17
N HIS A 387 -19.42 8.65 -15.00
CA HIS A 387 -19.39 7.24 -15.30
C HIS A 387 -19.61 6.94 -16.79
N GLY A 388 -18.99 5.88 -17.26
CA GLY A 388 -19.24 5.24 -18.54
C GLY A 388 -20.11 3.98 -18.41
N ALA A 389 -20.08 3.15 -19.44
CA ALA A 389 -20.80 1.87 -19.45
C ALA A 389 -20.28 0.89 -18.38
N LYS A 390 -18.97 0.91 -18.11
CA LYS A 390 -18.32 0.05 -17.12
C LYS A 390 -18.69 0.42 -15.69
N GLY A 391 -18.76 1.71 -15.35
CA GLY A 391 -19.26 2.17 -14.05
C GLY A 391 -20.71 1.78 -13.80
N ARG A 392 -21.58 1.83 -14.82
CA ARG A 392 -22.96 1.32 -14.70
C ARG A 392 -22.99 -0.19 -14.47
N LYS A 393 -22.20 -0.97 -15.21
CA LYS A 393 -22.11 -2.42 -15.02
C LYS A 393 -21.61 -2.78 -13.62
N LEU A 394 -20.57 -2.10 -13.14
CA LEU A 394 -20.03 -2.29 -11.79
C LEU A 394 -21.06 -1.89 -10.72
N ALA A 395 -21.77 -0.78 -10.90
CA ALA A 395 -22.83 -0.35 -9.99
C ALA A 395 -23.95 -1.40 -9.90
N THR A 396 -24.37 -1.99 -11.03
CA THR A 396 -25.34 -3.09 -11.05
C THR A 396 -24.82 -4.31 -10.30
N LEU A 397 -23.58 -4.75 -10.58
CA LEU A 397 -22.96 -5.87 -9.86
C LEU A 397 -22.95 -5.63 -8.34
N VAL A 398 -22.58 -4.43 -7.92
CA VAL A 398 -22.52 -4.08 -6.50
C VAL A 398 -23.91 -4.07 -5.85
N VAL A 399 -24.93 -3.55 -6.53
CA VAL A 399 -26.33 -3.59 -6.04
C VAL A 399 -26.81 -5.03 -5.90
N ASP A 400 -26.53 -5.88 -6.89
CA ASP A 400 -26.91 -7.30 -6.86
C ASP A 400 -26.23 -8.04 -5.70
N LEU A 401 -24.93 -7.77 -5.48
CA LEU A 401 -24.16 -8.38 -4.39
C LEU A 401 -24.59 -7.91 -2.99
N VAL A 402 -25.06 -6.66 -2.86
CA VAL A 402 -25.54 -6.11 -1.58
C VAL A 402 -26.99 -6.52 -1.30
N GLY A 403 -27.78 -6.79 -2.34
CA GLY A 403 -29.16 -7.25 -2.25
C GLY A 403 -29.32 -8.76 -2.08
N ALA A 404 -28.29 -9.55 -2.40
CA ALA A 404 -28.19 -10.99 -2.14
C ALA A 404 -27.82 -11.27 -0.68
#